data_AF-A0A7X8ZX07-F1
#
_entry.id   AF-A0A7X8ZX07-F1
#
_cell.length_a   1.000
_cell.length_b   1.000
_cell.length_c   1.000
_cell.angle_alpha   90.00
_cell.angle_beta   90.00
_cell.angle_gamma   90.00
#
_symmetry.space_group_name_H-M   'P 1'
#
loop_
_entity.id
_entity.type
_entity.pdbx_description
1 polymer ?
#
loop_
_entity_poly.entity_id
_entity_poly.type
_entity_poly.pdbx_seq_one_letter_code
_entity_poly.pdbx_strand_id
1 'polypeptide(L)'
;MKNWNHILDKLRTTINRQGIDTFHVLEDLVPLEEQMEYFKYFDDLKERKVRFVRDSEIEMLFSPDVSIGRKKECLAVLSSIPDVKAYRAIETYQSSPLEPELKNWSSIALLGSRIGL
;
A
#
# COMPACT_ATOMS: atom_id res chain seq x y z
N MET A 1 -13.55 -24.79 -14.40
CA MET A 1 -13.16 -25.68 -13.29
C MET A 1 -11.70 -26.16 -13.37
N LYS A 2 -11.22 -26.81 -14.44
CA LYS A 2 -9.82 -27.30 -14.54
C LYS A 2 -8.73 -26.24 -14.32
N ASN A 3 -8.95 -25.01 -14.78
CA ASN A 3 -7.95 -23.93 -14.68
C ASN A 3 -7.72 -23.46 -13.23
N TRP A 4 -8.79 -23.38 -12.43
CA TRP A 4 -8.71 -22.95 -11.02
C TRP A 4 -7.90 -23.92 -10.16
N ASN A 5 -8.11 -25.23 -10.32
CA ASN A 5 -7.35 -26.25 -9.60
C ASN A 5 -5.85 -26.14 -9.89
N HIS A 6 -5.49 -25.86 -11.14
CA HIS A 6 -4.10 -25.69 -11.53
C HIS A 6 -3.46 -24.42 -10.94
N ILE A 7 -4.22 -23.32 -10.82
CA ILE A 7 -3.77 -22.09 -10.14
C ILE A 7 -3.55 -22.35 -8.65
N LEU A 8 -4.50 -23.02 -7.98
CA LEU A 8 -4.41 -23.35 -6.57
C LEU A 8 -3.24 -24.30 -6.27
N ASP A 9 -3.01 -25.31 -7.12
CA ASP A 9 -1.86 -26.21 -6.98
C ASP A 9 -0.53 -25.49 -7.15
N LYS A 10 -0.44 -24.56 -8.12
CA LYS A 10 0.75 -23.71 -8.29
C LYS A 10 0.98 -22.80 -7.09
N LEU A 11 -0.08 -22.17 -6.56
CA LEU A 11 -0.01 -21.32 -5.39
C LEU A 11 0.49 -22.12 -4.18
N ARG A 12 -0.14 -23.26 -3.88
CA ARG A 12 0.24 -24.15 -2.78
C ARG A 12 1.69 -24.63 -2.91
N THR A 13 2.10 -25.02 -4.11
CA THR A 13 3.48 -25.45 -4.37
C THR A 13 4.47 -24.31 -4.13
N THR A 14 4.14 -23.09 -4.52
CA THR A 14 4.99 -21.91 -4.33
C THR A 14 5.13 -21.56 -2.85
N ILE A 15 4.01 -21.50 -2.12
CA ILE A 15 3.98 -21.25 -0.67
C ILE A 15 4.85 -22.27 0.07
N ASN A 16 4.65 -23.57 -0.20
CA ASN A 16 5.43 -24.63 0.44
C ASN A 16 6.92 -24.58 0.09
N ARG A 17 7.27 -24.28 -1.17
CA ARG A 17 8.67 -24.23 -1.62
C ARG A 17 9.43 -23.03 -1.06
N GLN A 18 8.77 -21.88 -0.94
CA GLN A 18 9.40 -20.66 -0.45
C GLN A 18 9.37 -20.55 1.08
N GLY A 19 8.72 -21.48 1.78
CA GLY A 19 8.59 -21.42 3.24
C GLY A 19 7.78 -20.23 3.70
N ILE A 20 6.73 -19.87 2.95
CA ILE A 20 5.85 -18.74 3.30
C ILE A 20 4.91 -19.19 4.42
N ASP A 21 5.14 -18.71 5.64
CA ASP A 21 4.30 -19.01 6.80
C ASP A 21 2.97 -18.23 6.76
N THR A 22 2.99 -17.00 6.26
CA THR A 22 1.83 -16.10 6.19
C THR A 22 1.83 -15.35 4.86
N PHE A 23 0.65 -15.23 4.26
CA PHE A 23 0.43 -14.36 3.11
C PHE A 23 -0.79 -13.47 3.37
N HIS A 24 -0.76 -12.27 2.80
CA HIS A 24 -1.85 -11.31 2.90
C HIS A 24 -2.46 -11.08 1.52
N VAL A 25 -3.78 -11.00 1.46
CA VAL A 25 -4.52 -10.78 0.22
C VAL A 25 -5.04 -9.36 0.22
N LEU A 26 -4.79 -8.64 -0.88
CA LEU A 26 -5.46 -7.38 -1.15
C LEU A 26 -6.88 -7.67 -1.61
N GLU A 27 -7.87 -7.22 -0.83
CA GLU A 27 -9.29 -7.44 -1.15
C GLU A 27 -9.75 -6.61 -2.36
N ASP A 28 -9.17 -5.41 -2.51
CA ASP A 28 -9.39 -4.54 -3.67
C ASP A 28 -8.66 -5.04 -4.91
N LEU A 29 -9.35 -5.03 -6.06
CA LEU A 29 -8.76 -5.32 -7.35
C LEU A 29 -7.91 -4.12 -7.82
N VAL A 30 -6.61 -4.21 -7.62
CA VAL A 30 -5.65 -3.18 -8.07
C VAL A 30 -4.85 -3.67 -9.29
N PRO A 31 -4.77 -2.89 -10.38
CA PRO A 31 -3.94 -3.22 -11.55
C PRO A 31 -2.48 -3.47 -11.19
N LEU A 32 -1.83 -4.40 -11.90
CA LEU A 32 -0.45 -4.79 -11.60
C LEU A 32 0.52 -3.62 -11.74
N GLU A 33 0.30 -2.75 -12.73
CA GLU A 33 1.13 -1.59 -13.02
C GLU A 33 1.14 -0.62 -11.82
N GLU A 34 -0.02 -0.40 -11.19
CA GLU A 34 -0.14 0.44 -10.00
C GLU A 34 0.48 -0.21 -8.77
N GLN A 35 0.36 -1.54 -8.62
CA GLN A 35 1.06 -2.27 -7.56
C GLN A 35 2.58 -2.11 -7.70
N MET A 36 3.11 -2.29 -8.91
CA MET A 36 4.54 -2.15 -9.17
C MET A 36 5.03 -0.72 -8.97
N GLU A 37 4.25 0.28 -9.38
CA GLU A 37 4.56 1.70 -9.16
C GLU A 37 4.66 2.00 -7.65
N TYR A 38 3.72 1.50 -6.85
CA TYR A 38 3.72 1.65 -5.39
C TYR A 38 4.98 1.06 -4.76
N PHE A 39 5.27 -0.22 -5.04
CA PHE A 39 6.40 -0.90 -4.41
C PHE A 39 7.75 -0.30 -4.85
N LYS A 40 7.87 0.11 -6.11
CA LYS A 40 9.08 0.82 -6.57
C LYS A 40 9.31 2.11 -5.78
N TYR A 41 8.25 2.89 -5.55
CA TYR A 41 8.37 4.10 -4.74
C TYR A 41 8.72 3.79 -3.28
N PHE A 42 8.13 2.74 -2.72
CA PHE A 42 8.38 2.30 -1.36
C PHE A 42 9.82 1.83 -1.13
N ASP A 43 10.41 1.13 -2.11
CA ASP A 43 11.82 0.73 -2.08
C ASP A 43 12.74 1.95 -2.17
N ASP A 44 12.45 2.89 -3.07
CA ASP A 44 13.16 4.18 -3.20
C ASP A 44 13.15 4.97 -1.87
N LEU A 45 12.03 4.99 -1.15
CA LEU A 45 11.92 5.63 0.17
C LEU A 45 12.90 5.02 1.19
N LYS A 46 12.98 3.68 1.25
CA LYS A 46 13.87 2.95 2.16
C LYS A 46 15.33 3.26 1.86
N GLU A 47 15.71 3.32 0.59
CA GLU A 47 17.09 3.61 0.17
C GLU A 47 17.52 5.04 0.54
N ARG A 48 16.64 6.02 0.35
CA ARG A 48 16.97 7.44 0.54
C ARG A 48 17.04 7.87 2.01
N LYS A 49 16.62 7.02 2.96
CA LYS A 49 16.56 7.33 4.41
C LYS A 49 15.92 8.69 4.72
N VAL A 50 14.92 9.07 3.92
CA VAL A 50 14.27 10.37 4.04
C VAL A 50 13.58 10.44 5.41
N ARG A 51 13.81 11.53 6.13
CA ARG A 51 13.13 11.78 7.41
C ARG A 51 11.80 12.44 7.12
N PHE A 52 10.73 11.84 7.60
CA PHE A 52 9.38 12.38 7.50
C PHE A 52 8.82 12.66 8.90
N VAL A 53 7.94 13.64 8.98
CA VAL A 53 7.18 13.95 10.18
C VAL A 53 5.75 13.51 9.94
N ARG A 54 5.31 12.46 10.64
CA ARG A 54 3.99 11.84 10.48
C ARG A 54 2.86 12.87 10.35
N ASP A 55 2.79 13.83 11.28
CA ASP A 55 1.69 14.80 11.31
C ASP A 55 1.70 15.71 10.07
N SER A 56 2.88 16.08 9.57
CA SER A 56 3.02 16.84 8.31
C SER A 56 2.60 16.01 7.09
N GLU A 57 2.92 14.70 7.05
CA GLU A 57 2.47 13.80 5.98
C GLU A 57 0.95 13.64 5.97
N ILE A 58 0.32 13.57 7.14
CA ILE A 58 -1.13 13.55 7.28
C ILE A 58 -1.73 14.86 6.76
N GLU A 59 -1.20 16.02 7.19
CA GLU A 59 -1.66 17.32 6.71
C GLU A 59 -1.54 17.45 5.18
N MET A 60 -0.43 16.99 4.59
CA MET A 60 -0.24 17.00 3.14
C MET A 60 -1.22 16.07 2.41
N LEU A 61 -1.50 14.88 2.95
CA LEU A 61 -2.43 13.92 2.34
C LEU A 61 -3.85 14.51 2.17
N PHE A 62 -4.31 15.29 3.15
CA PHE A 62 -5.64 15.89 3.16
C PHE A 62 -5.70 17.32 2.59
N SER A 63 -4.57 17.89 2.16
CA SER A 63 -4.54 19.23 1.59
C SER A 63 -4.98 19.23 0.11
N PRO A 64 -5.86 20.14 -0.33
CA PRO A 64 -6.26 20.26 -1.73
C PRO A 64 -5.15 20.84 -2.63
N ASP A 65 -4.17 21.53 -2.04
CA ASP A 65 -3.09 22.20 -2.78
C ASP A 65 -1.89 21.28 -3.09
N VAL A 66 -1.95 20.04 -2.60
CA VAL A 66 -0.87 19.05 -2.76
C VAL A 66 -1.14 18.19 -3.99
N SER A 67 -0.14 18.09 -4.86
CA SER A 67 -0.23 17.28 -6.08
C SER A 67 -0.49 15.79 -5.80
N ILE A 68 -1.16 15.11 -6.74
CA ILE A 68 -1.38 13.65 -6.70
C ILE A 68 -0.07 12.90 -6.47
N GLY A 69 1.00 13.29 -7.16
CA GLY A 69 2.32 12.68 -7.02
C GLY A 69 2.79 12.74 -5.56
N ARG A 70 2.73 13.91 -4.92
CA ARG A 70 3.12 14.04 -3.51
C ARG A 70 2.20 13.29 -2.55
N LYS A 71 0.90 13.17 -2.85
CA LYS A 71 -0.02 12.35 -2.05
C LYS A 71 0.27 10.86 -2.15
N LYS A 72 0.68 10.34 -3.31
CA LYS A 72 1.23 8.97 -3.45
C LYS A 72 2.39 8.76 -2.49
N GLU A 73 3.28 9.74 -2.40
CA GLU A 73 4.40 9.70 -1.47
C GLU A 73 3.95 9.66 -0.01
N CYS A 74 2.97 10.50 0.37
CA CYS A 74 2.41 10.52 1.72
C CYS A 74 1.81 9.15 2.09
N LEU A 75 1.06 8.51 1.17
CA LEU A 75 0.48 7.19 1.39
C LEU A 75 1.54 6.10 1.61
N ALA A 76 2.62 6.13 0.83
CA ALA A 76 3.73 5.18 0.98
C ALA A 76 4.56 5.42 2.25
N VAL A 77 4.76 6.68 2.65
CA VAL A 77 5.43 7.01 3.90
C VAL A 77 4.58 6.59 5.10
N LEU A 78 3.31 6.99 5.12
CA LEU A 78 2.40 6.70 6.24
C LEU A 78 2.21 5.20 6.44
N SER A 79 2.20 4.38 5.38
CA SER A 79 2.07 2.93 5.50
C SER A 79 3.28 2.26 6.15
N SER A 80 4.47 2.89 6.07
CA SER A 80 5.70 2.40 6.70
C SER A 80 5.81 2.74 8.19
N ILE A 81 4.96 3.61 8.72
CA ILE A 81 5.02 4.07 10.10
C ILE A 81 4.12 3.18 10.97
N PRO A 82 4.67 2.45 11.97
CA PRO A 82 3.87 1.65 12.90
C PRO A 82 3.18 2.55 13.94
N ASP A 83 2.21 3.35 13.49
CA ASP A 83 1.50 4.35 14.28
C ASP A 83 0.00 4.34 13.99
N VAL A 84 -0.81 4.38 15.06
CA VAL A 84 -2.28 4.31 14.95
C VAL A 84 -2.85 5.52 14.20
N LYS A 85 -2.28 6.72 14.36
CA LYS A 85 -2.78 7.91 13.64
C LYS A 85 -2.44 7.82 12.15
N ALA A 86 -1.26 7.32 11.79
CA ALA A 86 -0.90 7.08 10.39
C ALA A 86 -1.87 6.06 9.75
N TYR A 87 -2.13 4.93 10.42
CA TYR A 87 -3.12 3.95 10.00
C TYR A 87 -4.51 4.59 9.79
N ARG A 88 -5.01 5.33 10.79
CA ARG A 88 -6.34 5.96 10.73
C ARG A 88 -6.44 7.03 9.64
N ALA A 89 -5.35 7.75 9.37
CA ALA A 89 -5.30 8.72 8.28
C ALA A 89 -5.47 8.04 6.92
N ILE A 90 -4.75 6.94 6.68
CA ILE A 90 -4.89 6.15 5.44
C ILE A 90 -6.30 5.57 5.33
N GLU A 91 -6.84 5.00 6.42
CA GLU A 91 -8.19 4.44 6.45
C GLU A 91 -9.27 5.49 6.14
N THR A 92 -9.14 6.69 6.73
CA THR A 92 -10.04 7.81 6.48
C THR A 92 -9.97 8.23 5.01
N TYR A 93 -8.76 8.40 4.48
CA TYR A 93 -8.55 8.78 3.09
C TYR A 93 -9.12 7.72 2.13
N GLN A 94 -8.90 6.43 2.40
CA GLN A 94 -9.40 5.32 1.56
C GLN A 94 -10.93 5.25 1.52
N SER A 95 -11.61 5.59 2.63
CA SER A 95 -13.06 5.57 2.71
C SER A 95 -13.73 6.63 1.81
N SER A 96 -13.04 7.75 1.57
CA SER A 96 -13.51 8.84 0.71
C SER A 96 -12.31 9.66 0.19
N PRO A 97 -11.62 9.17 -0.86
CA PRO A 97 -10.45 9.85 -1.40
C PRO A 97 -10.85 11.21 -1.99
N LEU A 98 -10.07 12.25 -1.68
CA LEU A 98 -10.20 13.55 -2.35
C LEU A 98 -9.90 13.40 -3.85
N GLU A 99 -8.91 12.57 -4.18
CA GLU A 99 -8.54 12.19 -5.54
C GLU A 99 -8.95 10.73 -5.82
N PRO A 100 -9.97 10.50 -6.67
CA PRO A 100 -10.41 9.15 -7.02
C PRO A 100 -9.31 8.27 -7.61
N GLU A 101 -8.32 8.86 -8.29
CA GLU A 101 -7.16 8.17 -8.86
C GLU A 101 -6.26 7.53 -7.80
N LEU A 102 -6.36 7.96 -6.54
CA LEU A 102 -5.58 7.44 -5.42
C LEU A 102 -6.26 6.32 -4.65
N LYS A 103 -7.45 5.87 -5.08
CA LYS A 103 -8.17 4.76 -4.43
C LYS A 103 -7.28 3.52 -4.28
N ASN A 104 -6.69 3.06 -5.38
CA ASN A 104 -5.85 1.86 -5.42
C ASN A 104 -4.59 2.01 -4.55
N TRP A 105 -3.92 3.16 -4.65
CA TRP A 105 -2.76 3.49 -3.82
C TRP A 105 -3.09 3.49 -2.32
N SER A 106 -4.25 4.03 -1.95
CA SER A 106 -4.71 4.03 -0.56
C SER A 106 -5.07 2.63 -0.06
N SER A 107 -5.61 1.75 -0.91
CA SER A 107 -5.86 0.35 -0.59
C SER A 107 -4.56 -0.43 -0.34
N ILE A 108 -3.54 -0.26 -1.19
CA ILE A 108 -2.23 -0.89 -0.98
C ILE A 108 -1.59 -0.36 0.31
N ALA A 109 -1.61 0.95 0.53
CA ALA A 109 -1.07 1.57 1.73
C ALA A 109 -1.76 1.09 3.01
N LEU A 110 -3.08 0.94 2.98
CA LEU A 110 -3.85 0.44 4.12
C LEU A 110 -3.48 -1.00 4.45
N LEU A 111 -3.40 -1.87 3.44
CA LEU A 111 -2.90 -3.23 3.64
C LEU A 111 -1.47 -3.22 4.21
N GLY A 112 -0.60 -2.41 3.63
CA GLY A 112 0.80 -2.29 4.05
C GLY A 112 0.94 -1.90 5.52
N SER A 113 0.13 -0.94 5.97
CA SER A 113 0.11 -0.50 7.38
C SER A 113 -0.36 -1.58 8.37
N ARG A 114 -1.13 -2.58 7.91
CA ARG A 114 -1.60 -3.70 8.76
C ARG A 114 -0.55 -4.80 8.92
N ILE A 115 0.25 -5.02 7.87
CA ILE A 115 1.15 -6.17 7.77
C ILE A 115 2.60 -5.80 8.05
N GLY A 116 2.94 -4.51 7.97
CA GLY A 116 4.31 -4.00 8.04
C GLY A 116 5.05 -4.31 6.74
N LEU A 117 5.24 -3.29 5.90
CA LEU A 117 6.04 -3.39 4.66
C LEU A 117 7.51 -3.04 4.86
#